data_AF-A0A932TCE9-F1
#
_entry.id   AF-A0A932TCE9-F1
#
_cell.length_a   1.000
_cell.length_b   1.000
_cell.length_c   1.000
_cell.angle_alpha   90.00
_cell.angle_beta   90.00
_cell.angle_gamma   90.00
#
_symmetry.space_group_name_H-M   'P 1'
#
loop_
_entity.id
_entity.type
_entity.pdbx_description
1 polymer ?
#
loop_
_entity_poly.entity_id
_entity_poly.type
_entity_poly.pdbx_seq_one_letter_code
_entity_poly.pdbx_strand_id
1 'polypeptide(L)'
;MPASHSTDLIDRARAGDARAFEALVAGARADLWAFFLRATRCPELARDLLQETLLLAWQGLAGYRAEAQLRTWLFRIARNRLISFRRQQPALPPLSLDALATDEVSPHEPGDPGPLLADVFVRTEFAHFLIEAAHECCETHEYLALMLAYRGLEVREIADMLRLRENHVRVLTFRARGKLLAHLFRDYPDAVGGAEELAEAFSCAAGEMTPAEAAVFRQTVLERRPPCRSVERLRAACLKVARYLRGL
;
A
#
# COMPACT_ATOMS: atom_id res chain seq x y z
N MET A 1 10.42 -4.21 -24.72
CA MET A 1 9.89 -2.95 -25.29
C MET A 1 8.52 -2.67 -24.67
N PRO A 2 8.34 -1.70 -23.74
CA PRO A 2 7.01 -1.07 -23.63
C PRO A 2 6.91 0.38 -23.05
N ALA A 3 7.97 1.22 -23.05
CA ALA A 3 7.84 2.58 -22.49
C ALA A 3 6.96 3.54 -23.34
N SER A 4 6.88 3.29 -24.66
CA SER A 4 6.25 4.19 -25.63
C SER A 4 4.71 4.16 -25.64
N HIS A 5 4.08 3.04 -25.30
CA HIS A 5 2.60 2.94 -25.30
C HIS A 5 1.94 3.61 -24.09
N SER A 6 2.62 3.64 -22.94
CA SER A 6 2.06 4.23 -21.71
C SER A 6 2.04 5.75 -21.77
N THR A 7 3.09 6.37 -22.32
CA THR A 7 3.19 7.83 -22.44
C THR A 7 2.18 8.38 -23.44
N ASP A 8 1.99 7.72 -24.59
CA ASP A 8 0.97 8.10 -25.60
C ASP A 8 -0.45 8.09 -25.03
N LEU A 9 -0.80 7.06 -24.24
CA LEU A 9 -2.11 6.97 -23.60
C LEU A 9 -2.34 8.06 -22.54
N ILE A 10 -1.29 8.43 -21.78
CA ILE A 10 -1.38 9.50 -20.79
C ILE A 10 -1.64 10.85 -21.46
N ASP A 11 -0.92 11.17 -22.53
CA ASP A 11 -1.05 12.46 -23.21
C ASP A 11 -2.39 12.58 -23.93
N ARG A 12 -2.87 11.50 -24.55
CA ARG A 12 -4.22 11.43 -25.12
C ARG A 12 -5.31 11.56 -24.07
N ALA A 13 -5.16 10.88 -22.94
CA ALA A 13 -6.12 10.98 -21.83
C ALA A 13 -6.14 12.41 -21.24
N ARG A 14 -4.99 13.08 -21.13
CA ARG A 14 -4.92 14.50 -20.74
C ARG A 14 -5.60 15.44 -21.74
N ALA A 15 -5.57 15.10 -23.03
CA ALA A 15 -6.27 15.84 -24.07
C ALA A 15 -7.79 15.56 -24.09
N GLY A 16 -8.31 14.74 -23.16
CA GLY A 16 -9.74 14.45 -23.03
C GLY A 16 -10.21 13.19 -23.77
N ASP A 17 -9.29 12.33 -24.24
CA ASP A 17 -9.66 11.04 -24.83
C ASP A 17 -10.09 10.04 -23.74
N ALA A 18 -11.41 9.85 -23.60
CA ALA A 18 -12.01 8.94 -22.64
C ALA A 18 -11.56 7.48 -22.83
N ARG A 19 -11.36 7.05 -24.08
CA ARG A 19 -10.92 5.67 -24.37
C ARG A 19 -9.46 5.47 -23.98
N ALA A 20 -8.63 6.48 -24.18
CA ALA A 20 -7.24 6.44 -23.74
C ALA A 20 -7.16 6.32 -22.21
N PHE A 21 -8.00 7.04 -21.46
CA PHE A 21 -8.05 6.91 -20.01
C PHE A 21 -8.59 5.55 -19.55
N GLU A 22 -9.65 5.03 -20.17
CA GLU A 22 -10.17 3.70 -19.83
C GLU A 22 -9.08 2.63 -20.01
N ALA A 23 -8.35 2.68 -21.13
CA ALA A 23 -7.22 1.78 -21.36
C ALA A 23 -6.10 1.97 -20.32
N LEU A 24 -5.84 3.23 -19.93
CA LEU A 24 -4.83 3.59 -18.94
C LEU A 24 -5.14 3.04 -17.54
N VAL A 25 -6.41 3.06 -17.13
CA VAL A 25 -6.83 2.63 -15.77
C VAL A 25 -7.31 1.17 -15.71
N ALA A 26 -7.51 0.50 -16.84
CA ALA A 26 -8.04 -0.86 -16.92
C ALA A 26 -7.30 -1.84 -16.00
N GLY A 27 -5.97 -1.79 -16.00
CA GLY A 27 -5.13 -2.66 -15.18
C GLY A 27 -5.21 -2.39 -13.67
N ALA A 28 -5.66 -1.21 -13.25
CA ALA A 28 -5.85 -0.88 -11.84
C ALA A 28 -7.32 -1.00 -11.39
N ARG A 29 -8.28 -0.97 -12.33
CA ARG A 29 -9.72 -0.94 -12.03
C ARG A 29 -10.19 -2.15 -11.23
N ALA A 30 -9.74 -3.35 -11.61
CA ALA A 30 -10.08 -4.58 -10.88
C ALA A 30 -9.49 -4.60 -9.45
N ASP A 31 -8.24 -4.13 -9.31
CA ASP A 31 -7.59 -4.06 -7.99
C ASP A 31 -8.24 -2.99 -7.09
N LEU A 32 -8.64 -1.85 -7.66
CA LEU A 32 -9.38 -0.80 -6.95
C LEU A 32 -10.77 -1.27 -6.52
N TRP A 33 -11.48 -1.99 -7.39
CA TRP A 33 -12.75 -2.64 -7.04
C TRP A 33 -12.57 -3.58 -5.85
N ALA A 34 -11.61 -4.50 -5.92
CA ALA A 34 -11.33 -5.43 -4.83
C ALA A 34 -10.91 -4.71 -3.53
N PHE A 35 -10.15 -3.61 -3.64
CA PHE A 35 -9.79 -2.75 -2.52
C PHE A 35 -11.02 -2.17 -1.84
N PHE A 36 -11.93 -1.53 -2.58
CA PHE A 36 -13.14 -0.94 -2.01
C PHE A 36 -14.09 -2.00 -1.47
N LEU A 37 -14.27 -3.11 -2.19
CA LEU A 37 -15.14 -4.21 -1.75
C LEU A 37 -14.69 -4.80 -0.41
N ARG A 38 -13.37 -5.00 -0.22
CA ARG A 38 -12.82 -5.42 1.09
C ARG A 38 -13.03 -4.36 2.18
N ALA A 39 -12.96 -3.09 1.81
CA ALA A 39 -13.03 -1.99 2.76
C ALA A 39 -14.45 -1.62 3.21
N THR A 40 -15.44 -1.81 2.34
CA THR A 40 -16.86 -1.48 2.60
C THR A 40 -17.70 -2.71 2.91
N ARG A 41 -17.30 -3.90 2.43
CA ARG A 41 -18.12 -5.13 2.43
C ARG A 41 -19.51 -4.96 1.79
N CYS A 42 -19.66 -3.94 0.95
CA CYS A 42 -20.90 -3.60 0.26
C CYS A 42 -20.56 -3.31 -1.22
N PRO A 43 -21.02 -4.15 -2.15
CA PRO A 43 -20.74 -3.98 -3.59
C PRO A 43 -21.21 -2.65 -4.16
N GLU A 44 -22.33 -2.13 -3.69
CA GLU A 44 -22.92 -0.87 -4.16
C GLU A 44 -22.01 0.29 -3.78
N LEU A 45 -21.63 0.39 -2.50
CA LEU A 45 -20.69 1.40 -2.02
C LEU A 45 -19.31 1.26 -2.65
N ALA A 46 -18.85 0.03 -2.90
CA ALA A 46 -17.59 -0.19 -3.58
C ALA A 46 -17.60 0.32 -5.03
N ARG A 47 -18.75 0.21 -5.71
CA ARG A 47 -18.97 0.74 -7.07
C ARG A 47 -18.92 2.26 -7.08
N ASP A 48 -19.63 2.89 -6.16
CA ASP A 48 -19.68 4.34 -6.06
C ASP A 48 -18.30 4.91 -5.78
N LEU A 49 -17.58 4.36 -4.80
CA LEU A 49 -16.22 4.80 -4.46
C LEU A 49 -15.23 4.59 -5.59
N LEU A 50 -15.34 3.48 -6.32
CA LEU A 50 -14.53 3.23 -7.51
C LEU A 50 -14.80 4.29 -8.58
N GLN A 51 -16.07 4.56 -8.87
CA GLN A 51 -16.46 5.52 -9.90
C GLN A 51 -16.00 6.94 -9.55
N GLU A 52 -16.20 7.37 -8.31
CA GLU A 52 -15.72 8.66 -7.81
C GLU A 52 -14.19 8.76 -7.86
N THR A 53 -13.48 7.68 -7.53
CA THR A 53 -12.01 7.62 -7.61
C THR A 53 -11.54 7.79 -9.04
N LEU A 54 -12.17 7.11 -10.01
CA LEU A 54 -11.83 7.25 -11.43
C LEU A 54 -12.15 8.66 -11.95
N LEU A 55 -13.24 9.28 -11.49
CA LEU A 55 -13.57 10.66 -11.83
C LEU A 55 -12.53 11.65 -11.29
N LEU A 56 -12.12 11.49 -10.03
CA LEU A 56 -11.06 12.30 -9.41
C LEU A 56 -9.70 12.08 -10.12
N ALA A 57 -9.42 10.84 -10.54
CA ALA A 57 -8.24 10.54 -11.33
C ALA A 57 -8.29 11.22 -12.70
N TRP A 58 -9.43 11.19 -13.39
CA TRP A 58 -9.60 11.91 -14.66
C TRP A 58 -9.31 13.42 -14.50
N GLN A 59 -9.88 14.04 -13.47
CA GLN A 59 -9.66 15.47 -13.18
C GLN A 59 -8.21 15.79 -12.77
N GLY A 60 -7.58 14.89 -12.01
CA GLY A 60 -6.21 15.06 -11.51
C GLY A 60 -5.11 14.70 -12.51
N LEU A 61 -5.43 14.06 -13.64
CA LEU A 61 -4.46 13.51 -14.58
C LEU A 61 -3.57 14.59 -15.23
N ALA A 62 -4.10 15.80 -15.42
CA ALA A 62 -3.33 16.94 -15.92
C ALA A 62 -2.13 17.30 -15.02
N GLY A 63 -2.24 17.06 -13.71
CA GLY A 63 -1.19 17.33 -12.72
C GLY A 63 -0.27 16.15 -12.42
N TYR A 64 -0.53 14.96 -12.96
CA TYR A 64 0.30 13.78 -12.74
C TYR A 64 1.64 13.93 -13.46
N ARG A 65 2.79 13.83 -12.76
CA ARG A 65 4.14 14.07 -13.34
C ARG A 65 4.98 12.82 -13.60
N ALA A 66 4.39 11.63 -13.55
CA ALA A 66 5.10 10.33 -13.69
C ALA A 66 6.28 10.11 -12.72
N GLU A 67 6.41 10.94 -11.68
CA GLU A 67 7.40 10.78 -10.59
C GLU A 67 7.10 9.57 -9.69
N ALA A 68 5.88 9.03 -9.76
CA ALA A 68 5.46 7.80 -9.12
C ALA A 68 4.66 6.97 -10.14
N GLN A 69 4.65 5.64 -10.01
CA GLN A 69 3.86 4.77 -10.90
C GLN A 69 2.37 5.14 -10.86
N LEU A 70 1.70 5.07 -12.02
CA LEU A 70 0.29 5.42 -12.18
C LEU A 70 -0.60 4.65 -11.19
N ARG A 71 -0.32 3.35 -11.03
CA ARG A 71 -1.02 2.47 -10.10
C ARG A 71 -0.94 3.01 -8.67
N THR A 72 0.25 3.38 -8.20
CA THR A 72 0.46 3.99 -6.87
C THR A 72 -0.30 5.31 -6.73
N TRP A 73 -0.31 6.13 -7.78
CA TRP A 73 -1.05 7.40 -7.79
C TRP A 73 -2.57 7.18 -7.69
N LEU A 74 -3.13 6.23 -8.45
CA LEU A 74 -4.55 5.84 -8.38
C LEU A 74 -4.94 5.32 -7.00
N PHE A 75 -4.12 4.46 -6.40
CA PHE A 75 -4.37 3.95 -5.04
C PHE A 75 -4.29 5.04 -3.96
N ARG A 76 -3.50 6.10 -4.19
CA ARG A 76 -3.50 7.27 -3.29
C ARG A 76 -4.82 8.02 -3.34
N ILE A 77 -5.38 8.23 -4.54
CA ILE A 77 -6.71 8.84 -4.72
C ILE A 77 -7.77 7.96 -4.06
N ALA A 78 -7.74 6.65 -4.34
CA ALA A 78 -8.68 5.67 -3.80
C ALA A 78 -8.71 5.65 -2.27
N ARG A 79 -7.54 5.64 -1.64
CA ARG A 79 -7.40 5.69 -0.18
C ARG A 79 -7.97 6.98 0.38
N ASN A 80 -7.64 8.13 -0.21
CA ASN A 80 -8.19 9.41 0.21
C ASN A 80 -9.72 9.45 0.08
N ARG A 81 -10.27 8.85 -0.98
CA ARG A 81 -11.72 8.77 -1.17
C ARG A 81 -12.40 7.89 -0.13
N LEU A 82 -11.85 6.70 0.14
CA LEU A 82 -12.34 5.82 1.21
C LEU A 82 -12.34 6.51 2.57
N ILE A 83 -11.28 7.26 2.88
CA ILE A 83 -11.17 8.03 4.12
C ILE A 83 -12.26 9.12 4.18
N SER A 84 -12.42 9.89 3.11
CA SER A 84 -13.46 10.92 3.02
C SER A 84 -14.86 10.33 3.21
N PHE A 85 -15.12 9.19 2.60
CA PHE A 85 -16.40 8.47 2.73
C PHE A 85 -16.65 8.02 4.17
N ARG A 86 -15.66 7.41 4.83
CA ARG A 86 -15.77 6.98 6.24
C ARG A 86 -16.02 8.14 7.19
N ARG A 87 -15.43 9.32 6.93
CA ARG A 87 -15.67 10.54 7.72
C ARG A 87 -17.08 11.10 7.59
N GLN A 88 -17.75 10.87 6.47
CA GLN A 88 -19.11 11.36 6.20
C GLN A 88 -20.19 10.41 6.73
N GLN A 89 -19.81 9.17 7.10
CA GLN A 89 -20.70 8.28 7.82
C GLN A 89 -20.77 8.70 9.30
N PRO A 90 -21.96 8.80 9.90
CA PRO A 90 -22.07 8.94 11.34
C PRO A 90 -21.33 7.78 12.01
N ALA A 91 -20.56 8.08 13.05
CA ALA A 91 -19.85 7.06 13.83
C ALA A 91 -20.85 5.94 14.17
N LEU A 92 -20.62 4.74 13.63
CA LEU A 92 -21.42 3.60 14.02
C LEU A 92 -21.32 3.47 15.54
N PRO A 93 -22.45 3.31 16.25
CA PRO A 93 -22.40 2.96 17.66
C PRO A 93 -21.52 1.72 17.83
N PRO A 94 -20.79 1.60 18.96
CA PRO A 94 -19.95 0.44 19.19
C PRO A 94 -20.80 -0.81 18.99
N LEU A 95 -20.35 -1.70 18.10
CA LEU A 95 -20.94 -3.01 17.89
C LEU A 95 -21.03 -3.70 19.26
N SER A 96 -22.24 -3.75 19.81
CA SER A 96 -22.53 -4.64 20.93
C SER A 96 -22.32 -6.06 20.43
N LEU A 97 -21.54 -6.85 21.17
CA LEU A 97 -21.21 -8.24 20.83
C LEU A 97 -22.44 -9.17 20.75
N ASP A 98 -23.64 -8.69 21.07
CA ASP A 98 -24.88 -9.47 21.14
C ASP A 98 -25.67 -9.56 19.81
N ALA A 99 -25.26 -8.90 18.73
CA ALA A 99 -26.03 -8.87 17.47
C ALA A 99 -25.69 -10.00 16.47
N LEU A 100 -24.89 -11.01 16.84
CA LEU A 100 -24.53 -12.14 15.95
C LEU A 100 -25.38 -13.39 16.15
N ALA A 101 -26.49 -13.30 16.86
CA ALA A 101 -27.41 -14.42 17.04
C ALA A 101 -28.81 -14.03 16.57
N THR A 102 -29.05 -14.06 15.25
CA THR A 102 -30.28 -14.59 14.62
C THR A 102 -30.26 -14.39 13.11
N ASP A 103 -30.61 -15.49 12.44
CA ASP A 103 -31.26 -15.63 11.13
C ASP A 103 -30.47 -15.56 9.81
N GLU A 104 -30.24 -16.78 9.33
CA GLU A 104 -30.75 -17.37 8.09
C GLU A 104 -30.32 -16.84 6.71
N VAL A 105 -29.89 -17.84 5.93
CA VAL A 105 -29.39 -17.85 4.57
C VAL A 105 -30.43 -17.34 3.56
N SER A 106 -29.99 -16.62 2.53
CA SER A 106 -30.61 -16.73 1.22
C SER A 106 -29.58 -17.05 0.13
N PRO A 107 -29.89 -17.99 -0.79
CA PRO A 107 -28.97 -18.46 -1.82
C PRO A 107 -29.06 -17.59 -3.07
N HIS A 108 -27.93 -17.11 -3.58
CA HIS A 108 -27.85 -16.54 -4.93
C HIS A 108 -26.70 -17.15 -5.73
N GLU A 109 -26.99 -17.36 -7.00
CA GLU A 109 -26.38 -18.28 -7.96
C GLU A 109 -24.89 -18.05 -8.33
N PRO A 110 -24.21 -19.07 -8.90
CA PRO A 110 -22.79 -19.02 -9.21
C PRO A 110 -22.54 -18.24 -10.50
N GLY A 111 -22.12 -16.97 -10.35
CA GLY A 111 -21.61 -16.14 -11.43
C GLY A 111 -20.09 -15.99 -11.37
N ASP A 112 -19.41 -16.77 -12.22
CA ASP A 112 -18.03 -16.61 -12.75
C ASP A 112 -16.87 -16.47 -11.73
N PRO A 113 -15.87 -17.38 -11.71
CA PRO A 113 -14.76 -17.32 -10.75
C PRO A 113 -13.78 -16.20 -11.10
N GLY A 114 -14.06 -14.98 -10.61
CA GLY A 114 -13.06 -13.91 -10.53
C GLY A 114 -12.02 -14.18 -9.44
N PRO A 115 -10.89 -13.46 -9.49
CA PRO A 115 -9.59 -13.98 -9.95
C PRO A 115 -9.15 -15.23 -9.16
N LEU A 116 -8.52 -16.18 -9.87
CA LEU A 116 -8.06 -17.50 -9.41
C LEU A 116 -7.85 -17.56 -7.89
N LEU A 117 -8.49 -18.51 -7.21
CA LEU A 117 -8.29 -18.83 -5.80
C LEU A 117 -6.81 -18.81 -5.35
N ALA A 118 -5.88 -19.16 -6.24
CA ALA A 118 -4.44 -19.04 -6.03
C ALA A 118 -3.97 -17.60 -5.76
N ASP A 119 -4.48 -16.61 -6.48
CA ASP A 119 -4.12 -15.20 -6.36
C ASP A 119 -4.67 -14.58 -5.07
N VAL A 120 -5.86 -15.02 -4.63
CA VAL A 120 -6.43 -14.67 -3.32
C VAL A 120 -5.66 -15.36 -2.19
N PHE A 121 -5.29 -16.63 -2.36
CA PHE A 121 -4.54 -17.40 -1.36
C PHE A 121 -3.12 -16.87 -1.16
N VAL A 122 -2.37 -16.63 -2.24
CA VAL A 122 -1.03 -16.02 -2.23
C VAL A 122 -1.04 -14.63 -1.59
N ARG A 123 -2.06 -13.81 -1.88
CA ARG A 123 -2.19 -12.48 -1.26
C ARG A 123 -2.55 -12.54 0.23
N THR A 124 -3.23 -13.59 0.67
CA THR A 124 -3.60 -13.80 2.09
C THR A 124 -2.42 -14.32 2.89
N GLU A 125 -1.64 -15.25 2.32
CA GLU A 125 -0.39 -15.74 2.92
C GLU A 125 0.66 -14.64 3.00
N PHE A 126 0.85 -13.84 1.94
CA PHE A 126 1.79 -12.72 1.96
C PHE A 126 1.38 -11.65 2.99
N ALA A 127 0.08 -11.37 3.12
CA ALA A 127 -0.41 -10.47 4.16
C ALA A 127 -0.16 -11.02 5.57
N HIS A 128 -0.37 -12.32 5.78
CA HIS A 128 -0.08 -12.98 7.05
C HIS A 128 1.41 -12.93 7.39
N PHE A 129 2.26 -13.26 6.42
CA PHE A 129 3.72 -13.13 6.51
C PHE A 129 4.15 -11.70 6.86
N LEU A 130 3.59 -10.68 6.22
CA LEU A 130 3.91 -9.28 6.54
C LEU A 130 3.48 -8.88 7.97
N ILE A 131 2.37 -9.43 8.46
CA ILE A 131 1.88 -9.21 9.83
C ILE A 131 2.83 -9.87 10.84
N GLU A 132 3.24 -11.11 10.59
CA GLU A 132 4.20 -11.85 11.43
C GLU A 132 5.57 -11.13 11.44
N ALA A 133 6.11 -10.79 10.28
CA ALA A 133 7.36 -10.04 10.14
C ALA A 133 7.29 -8.68 10.86
N ALA A 134 6.15 -7.99 10.80
CA ALA A 134 5.94 -6.74 11.54
C ALA A 134 5.90 -6.97 13.06
N HIS A 135 5.30 -8.07 13.51
CA HIS A 135 5.24 -8.43 14.93
C HIS A 135 6.62 -8.79 15.48
N GLU A 136 7.47 -9.46 14.70
CA GLU A 136 8.84 -9.83 15.10
C GLU A 136 9.77 -8.62 15.21
N CYS A 137 9.67 -7.66 14.28
CA CYS A 137 10.63 -6.57 14.20
C CYS A 137 10.23 -5.27 14.93
N CYS A 138 8.95 -5.07 15.23
CA CYS A 138 8.43 -3.82 15.81
C CYS A 138 8.13 -3.94 17.31
N GLU A 139 8.28 -2.82 18.02
CA GLU A 139 7.75 -2.71 19.39
C GLU A 139 6.23 -2.59 19.38
N THR A 140 5.56 -2.91 20.48
CA THR A 140 4.09 -2.97 20.56
C THR A 140 3.39 -1.72 20.01
N HIS A 141 3.85 -0.52 20.39
CA HIS A 141 3.23 0.73 19.91
C HIS A 141 3.53 1.02 18.44
N GLU A 142 4.67 0.60 17.92
CA GLU A 142 5.03 0.71 16.50
C GLU A 142 4.20 -0.25 15.65
N TYR A 143 4.08 -1.50 16.11
CA TYR A 143 3.24 -2.52 15.48
C TYR A 143 1.79 -2.08 15.43
N LEU A 144 1.21 -1.64 16.56
CA LEU A 144 -0.17 -1.15 16.60
C LEU A 144 -0.38 0.06 15.69
N ALA A 145 0.54 1.04 15.70
CA ALA A 145 0.45 2.20 14.81
C ALA A 145 0.54 1.82 13.33
N LEU A 146 1.38 0.84 12.98
CA LEU A 146 1.51 0.32 11.63
C LEU A 146 0.26 -0.44 11.19
N MET A 147 -0.28 -1.32 12.04
CA MET A 147 -1.46 -2.11 11.74
C MET A 147 -2.70 -1.24 11.58
N LEU A 148 -2.90 -0.27 12.46
CA LEU A 148 -4.03 0.66 12.35
C LEU A 148 -3.90 1.55 11.10
N ALA A 149 -2.68 2.02 10.78
CA ALA A 149 -2.44 2.75 9.53
C ALA A 149 -2.68 1.89 8.28
N TYR A 150 -2.32 0.60 8.33
CA TYR A 150 -2.58 -0.39 7.28
C TYR A 150 -4.08 -0.65 7.09
N ARG A 151 -4.86 -0.70 8.18
CA ARG A 151 -6.33 -0.75 8.16
C ARG A 151 -6.99 0.53 7.64
N GLY A 152 -6.19 1.55 7.36
CA GLY A 152 -6.63 2.80 6.74
C GLY A 152 -7.12 3.85 7.74
N LEU A 153 -6.85 3.68 9.04
CA LEU A 153 -7.17 4.70 10.04
C LEU A 153 -6.27 5.92 9.88
N GLU A 154 -6.79 7.07 10.25
CA GLU A 154 -6.06 8.33 10.23
C GLU A 154 -5.19 8.51 11.46
N VAL A 155 -4.15 9.35 11.32
CA VAL A 155 -3.20 9.63 12.41
C VAL A 155 -3.91 10.10 13.68
N ARG A 156 -4.97 10.91 13.55
CA ARG A 156 -5.77 11.39 14.68
C ARG A 156 -6.52 10.26 15.37
N GLU A 157 -7.20 9.40 14.62
CA GLU A 157 -7.95 8.25 15.17
C GLU A 157 -7.01 7.27 15.88
N ILE A 158 -5.84 7.02 15.29
CA ILE A 158 -4.80 6.18 15.89
C ILE A 158 -4.26 6.83 17.18
N ALA A 159 -4.06 8.15 17.17
CA ALA A 159 -3.61 8.90 18.33
C ALA A 159 -4.62 8.80 19.48
N ASP A 160 -5.91 8.95 19.18
CA ASP A 160 -6.99 8.82 20.14
C ASP A 160 -7.08 7.38 20.70
N MET A 161 -7.04 6.36 19.83
CA MET A 161 -7.10 4.94 20.23
C MET A 161 -5.91 4.52 21.10
N LEU A 162 -4.70 4.96 20.74
CA LEU A 162 -3.48 4.61 21.48
C LEU A 162 -3.19 5.58 22.63
N ARG A 163 -4.02 6.62 22.83
CA ARG A 163 -3.82 7.70 23.80
C ARG A 163 -2.45 8.38 23.66
N LEU A 164 -2.06 8.65 22.42
CA LEU A 164 -0.81 9.30 22.04
C LEU A 164 -1.07 10.65 21.37
N ARG A 165 0.00 11.43 21.16
CA ARG A 165 -0.05 12.62 20.30
C ARG A 165 0.06 12.21 18.83
N GLU A 166 -0.60 12.90 17.92
CA GLU A 166 -0.51 12.65 16.48
C GLU A 166 0.94 12.60 15.95
N ASN A 167 1.79 13.52 16.42
CA ASN A 167 3.19 13.52 16.03
C ASN A 167 3.91 12.24 16.46
N HIS A 168 3.55 11.70 17.63
CA HIS A 168 4.11 10.45 18.12
C HIS A 168 3.67 9.26 17.26
N VAL A 169 2.39 9.23 16.83
CA VAL A 169 1.89 8.21 15.90
C VAL A 169 2.65 8.25 14.57
N ARG A 170 2.86 9.43 13.98
CA ARG A 170 3.64 9.57 12.73
C ARG A 170 5.05 9.01 12.87
N VAL A 171 5.71 9.30 13.99
CA VAL A 171 7.04 8.77 14.31
C VAL A 171 7.01 7.25 14.45
N LEU A 172 6.03 6.69 15.17
CA LEU A 172 5.88 5.25 15.36
C LEU A 172 5.61 4.53 14.04
N THR A 173 4.66 5.00 13.24
CA THR A 173 4.37 4.41 11.92
C THR A 173 5.59 4.47 10.99
N PHE A 174 6.32 5.59 10.98
CA PHE A 174 7.54 5.73 10.17
C PHE A 174 8.63 4.76 10.62
N ARG A 175 8.88 4.65 11.93
CA ARG A 175 9.85 3.71 12.50
C ARG A 175 9.47 2.26 12.21
N ALA A 176 8.20 1.90 12.40
CA ALA A 176 7.67 0.58 12.13
C ALA A 176 7.90 0.16 10.66
N ARG A 177 7.58 1.06 9.72
CA ARG A 177 7.84 0.81 8.29
C ARG A 177 9.32 0.60 7.99
N GLY A 178 10.19 1.43 8.57
CA GLY A 178 11.63 1.29 8.42
C GLY A 178 12.17 -0.02 9.00
N LYS A 179 11.66 -0.44 10.17
CA LYS A 179 11.99 -1.73 10.82
C LYS A 179 11.56 -2.91 9.94
N LEU A 180 10.31 -2.90 9.49
CA LEU A 180 9.75 -3.95 8.63
C LEU A 180 10.52 -4.07 7.33
N LEU A 181 10.78 -2.98 6.61
CA LEU A 181 11.55 -3.03 5.35
C LEU A 181 12.98 -3.52 5.57
N ALA A 182 13.65 -3.08 6.64
CA ALA A 182 15.01 -3.54 6.94
C ALA A 182 15.06 -5.04 7.28
N HIS A 183 14.05 -5.55 7.96
CA HIS A 183 13.89 -6.97 8.26
C HIS A 183 13.61 -7.78 6.98
N LEU A 184 12.62 -7.37 6.18
CA LEU A 184 12.28 -8.01 4.92
C LEU A 184 13.46 -8.06 3.94
N PHE A 185 14.17 -6.94 3.75
CA PHE A 185 15.26 -6.89 2.77
C PHE A 185 16.45 -7.75 3.18
N ARG A 186 16.69 -7.89 4.48
CA ARG A 186 17.79 -8.68 5.02
C ARG A 186 17.47 -10.17 5.01
N ASP A 187 16.32 -10.52 5.57
CA ASP A 187 16.00 -11.89 5.96
C ASP A 187 15.14 -12.59 4.89
N TYR A 188 14.41 -11.82 4.09
CA TYR A 188 13.45 -12.32 3.09
C TYR A 188 13.50 -11.56 1.74
N PRO A 189 14.66 -11.43 1.08
CA PRO A 189 14.77 -10.64 -0.15
C PRO A 189 13.88 -11.14 -1.29
N ASP A 190 13.64 -12.46 -1.36
CA ASP A 190 12.77 -13.08 -2.38
C ASP A 190 11.30 -12.67 -2.23
N ALA A 191 10.88 -12.35 -1.00
CA ALA A 191 9.54 -11.83 -0.72
C ALA A 191 9.34 -10.40 -1.24
N VAL A 192 10.41 -9.72 -1.65
CA VAL A 192 10.40 -8.29 -2.06
C VAL A 192 10.93 -8.07 -3.48
N GLY A 193 10.83 -9.09 -4.34
CA GLY A 193 11.29 -9.02 -5.74
C GLY A 193 12.68 -9.61 -5.99
N GLY A 194 13.35 -10.12 -4.94
CA GLY A 194 14.64 -10.80 -5.05
C GLY A 194 15.85 -9.86 -5.07
N ALA A 195 17.04 -10.47 -5.08
CA ALA A 195 18.30 -9.73 -4.94
C ALA A 195 18.60 -8.79 -6.13
N GLU A 196 18.20 -9.17 -7.34
CA GLU A 196 18.41 -8.35 -8.55
C GLU A 196 17.54 -7.09 -8.53
N GLU A 197 16.25 -7.22 -8.22
CA GLU A 197 15.34 -6.07 -8.16
C GLU A 197 15.73 -5.10 -7.02
N LEU A 198 16.19 -5.62 -5.89
CA LEU A 198 16.74 -4.81 -4.80
C LEU A 198 18.01 -4.05 -5.22
N ALA A 199 18.89 -4.66 -6.03
CA ALA A 199 20.09 -4.00 -6.53
C ALA A 199 19.78 -2.91 -7.56
N GLU A 200 18.79 -3.13 -8.43
CA GLU A 200 18.28 -2.12 -9.37
C GLU A 200 17.68 -0.92 -8.61
N ALA A 201 16.76 -1.19 -7.68
CA ALA A 201 16.13 -0.17 -6.85
C ALA A 201 17.16 0.61 -6.02
N PHE A 202 18.19 -0.05 -5.49
CA PHE A 202 19.30 0.60 -4.79
C PHE A 202 20.08 1.55 -5.70
N SER A 203 20.35 1.14 -6.94
CA SER A 203 21.06 1.97 -7.92
C SER A 203 20.26 3.22 -8.28
N CYS A 204 18.93 3.10 -8.44
CA CYS A 204 18.05 4.26 -8.65
C CYS A 204 18.00 5.20 -7.45
N ALA A 205 18.01 4.67 -6.24
CA ALA A 205 17.93 5.45 -5.01
C ALA A 205 19.26 6.10 -4.57
N ALA A 206 20.38 5.75 -5.23
CA ALA A 206 21.73 6.18 -4.82
C ALA A 206 21.89 7.71 -4.70
N GLY A 207 21.21 8.48 -5.54
CA GLY A 207 21.23 9.96 -5.49
C GLY A 207 20.52 10.58 -4.29
N GLU A 208 19.64 9.84 -3.61
CA GLU A 208 18.89 10.32 -2.43
C GLU A 208 19.55 9.91 -1.10
N MET A 209 20.64 9.13 -1.15
CA MET A 209 21.29 8.54 0.02
C MET A 209 22.59 9.25 0.39
N THR A 210 22.85 9.37 1.70
CA THR A 210 24.18 9.74 2.17
C THR A 210 25.16 8.59 1.89
N PRO A 211 26.47 8.86 1.74
CA PRO A 211 27.47 7.80 1.57
C PRO A 211 27.43 6.73 2.68
N ALA A 212 27.10 7.15 3.91
CA ALA A 212 26.98 6.25 5.06
C ALA A 212 25.73 5.34 4.98
N GLU A 213 24.59 5.86 4.51
CA GLU A 213 23.37 5.06 4.27
C GLU A 213 23.60 4.04 3.16
N ALA A 214 24.20 4.48 2.04
CA ALA A 214 24.49 3.61 0.90
C ALA A 214 25.46 2.48 1.26
N ALA A 215 26.51 2.78 2.05
CA ALA A 215 27.46 1.79 2.52
C ALA A 215 26.80 0.73 3.42
N VAL A 216 25.98 1.16 4.39
CA VAL A 216 25.30 0.25 5.32
C VAL A 216 24.29 -0.64 4.59
N PHE A 217 23.54 -0.09 3.62
CA PHE A 217 22.61 -0.88 2.80
C PHE A 217 23.34 -1.93 1.98
N ARG A 218 24.38 -1.53 1.23
CA ARG A 218 25.17 -2.45 0.42
C ARG A 218 25.75 -3.59 1.25
N GLN A 219 26.39 -3.26 2.36
CA GLN A 219 27.00 -4.24 3.26
C GLN A 219 25.96 -5.22 3.83
N THR A 220 24.84 -4.70 4.32
CA THR A 220 23.87 -5.52 5.08
C THR A 220 22.91 -6.29 4.19
N VAL A 221 22.41 -5.67 3.11
CA VAL A 221 21.34 -6.22 2.27
C VAL A 221 21.91 -6.92 1.04
N LEU A 222 22.82 -6.26 0.30
CA LEU A 222 23.34 -6.81 -0.96
C LEU A 222 24.47 -7.82 -0.72
N GLU A 223 25.40 -7.50 0.18
CA GLU A 223 26.55 -8.35 0.51
C GLU A 223 26.28 -9.34 1.64
N ARG A 224 25.09 -9.28 2.27
CA ARG A 224 24.66 -10.12 3.40
C ARG A 224 25.67 -10.22 4.55
N ARG A 225 26.45 -9.15 4.78
CA ARG A 225 27.39 -9.06 5.91
C ARG A 225 26.63 -8.62 7.17
N PRO A 226 27.08 -9.03 8.37
CA PRO A 226 26.43 -8.62 9.61
C PRO A 226 26.42 -7.09 9.74
N PRO A 227 25.30 -6.49 10.22
CA PRO A 227 25.11 -5.05 10.18
C PRO A 227 26.12 -4.32 11.08
N CYS A 228 26.75 -3.28 10.54
CA CYS A 228 27.51 -2.30 11.32
C CYS A 228 26.58 -1.50 12.26
N ARG A 229 27.14 -0.95 13.35
CA ARG A 229 26.48 -0.34 14.53
C ARG A 229 25.31 0.65 14.30
N SER A 230 25.02 1.09 13.08
CA SER A 230 24.04 2.14 12.79
C SER A 230 22.75 1.62 12.13
N VAL A 231 21.88 1.01 12.94
CA VAL A 231 20.59 0.45 12.51
C VAL A 231 19.66 1.53 11.91
N GLU A 232 19.74 2.77 12.40
CA GLU A 232 18.93 3.89 11.90
C GLU A 232 19.23 4.25 10.45
N ARG A 233 20.52 4.22 10.06
CA ARG A 233 20.96 4.47 8.68
C ARG A 233 20.48 3.38 7.74
N LEU A 234 20.49 2.12 8.20
CA LEU A 234 19.93 1.01 7.43
C LEU A 234 18.43 1.24 7.16
N ARG A 235 17.65 1.57 8.20
CA ARG A 235 16.20 1.82 8.06
C ARG A 235 15.91 2.98 7.11
N ALA A 236 16.67 4.07 7.20
CA ALA A 236 16.54 5.21 6.31
C ALA A 236 16.86 4.84 4.85
N ALA A 237 17.92 4.06 4.62
CA ALA A 237 18.26 3.56 3.29
C ALA A 237 17.16 2.65 2.73
N CYS A 238 16.65 1.69 3.52
CA CYS A 238 15.56 0.80 3.11
C CYS A 238 14.30 1.56 2.70
N LEU A 239 13.92 2.61 3.43
CA LEU A 239 12.78 3.46 3.08
C LEU A 239 12.97 4.19 1.74
N LYS A 240 14.18 4.61 1.41
CA LYS A 240 14.50 5.27 0.13
C LYS A 240 14.48 4.27 -1.02
N VAL A 241 15.11 3.11 -0.85
CA VAL A 241 15.14 2.02 -1.85
C VAL A 241 13.74 1.50 -2.14
N ALA A 242 12.89 1.34 -1.12
CA ALA A 242 11.52 0.84 -1.28
C ALA A 242 10.65 1.68 -2.23
N ARG A 243 10.98 2.94 -2.48
CA ARG A 243 10.25 3.81 -3.42
C ARG A 243 10.41 3.40 -4.88
N TYR A 244 11.45 2.61 -5.18
CA TYR A 244 11.82 2.18 -6.53
C TYR A 244 11.54 0.70 -6.80
N LEU A 245 11.03 -0.05 -5.81
CA LEU A 245 10.62 -1.44 -5.99
C LEU A 245 9.28 -1.49 -6.74
N ARG A 246 9.16 -2.38 -7.73
CA ARG A 246 7.98 -2.44 -8.60
C ARG A 246 6.86 -3.31 -8.01
N GLY A 247 7.13 -4.02 -6.91
CA GLY A 247 6.23 -5.00 -6.28
C GLY A 247 5.70 -4.68 -4.88
N LEU A 248 5.99 -3.51 -4.29
CA LEU A 248 5.56 -3.13 -2.93
C LEU A 248 4.49 -2.02 -2.88
#